data_AF-A0A521SLX9-F1
#
_entry.id   AF-A0A521SLX9-F1
#
_cell.length_a   1.000
_cell.length_b   1.000
_cell.length_c   1.000
_cell.angle_alpha   90.00
_cell.angle_beta   90.00
_cell.angle_gamma   90.00
#
_symmetry.space_group_name_H-M   'P 1'
#
loop_
_entity.id
_entity.type
_entity.pdbx_description
1 polymer ?
#
loop_
_entity_poly.entity_id
_entity_poly.type
_entity_poly.pdbx_seq_one_letter_code
_entity_poly.pdbx_strand_id
1 'polypeptide(L)'
;MNRTGLIVGGAALVVLGATLGWAASRLTGKDREEGRQLYVDACASCHGDDGKGQVSGLGVKVPLPDFTWCAFNSEETDRDWTLVVAEGG
;
A
#
# COMPACT_ATOMS: atom_id res chain seq x y z
N MET A 1 -40.35 18.30 13.52
CA MET A 1 -38.96 17.96 13.15
C MET A 1 -38.89 17.67 11.67
N ASN A 2 -38.09 18.41 10.91
CA ASN A 2 -38.03 18.31 9.44
C ASN A 2 -37.19 17.07 9.04
N ARG A 3 -37.81 16.09 8.37
CA ARG A 3 -37.17 14.84 7.91
C ARG A 3 -35.94 15.12 7.04
N THR A 4 -35.97 16.21 6.27
CA THR A 4 -34.86 16.64 5.43
C THR A 4 -33.63 17.07 6.26
N GLY A 5 -33.84 17.67 7.43
CA GLY A 5 -32.75 18.07 8.33
C GLY A 5 -32.04 16.88 8.98
N LEU A 6 -32.76 15.79 9.28
CA LEU A 6 -32.15 14.55 9.79
C LEU A 6 -31.27 13.86 8.74
N ILE A 7 -31.71 13.83 7.47
CA ILE A 7 -30.97 13.17 6.40
C ILE A 7 -29.67 13.94 6.08
N VAL A 8 -29.74 15.27 5.97
CA VAL A 8 -28.56 16.10 5.69
C VAL A 8 -27.58 16.09 6.86
N GLY A 9 -28.07 16.18 8.11
CA GLY A 9 -27.21 16.10 9.29
C GLY A 9 -26.55 14.73 9.45
N GLY A 10 -27.28 13.64 9.19
CA GLY A 10 -26.74 12.29 9.20
C GLY A 10 -25.67 12.07 8.13
N ALA A 11 -25.90 12.53 6.90
CA ALA A 11 -24.92 12.44 5.82
C ALA A 11 -23.64 13.23 6.14
N ALA A 12 -23.75 14.43 6.69
CA ALA A 12 -22.59 15.25 7.07
C ALA A 12 -21.72 14.58 8.15
N LEU A 13 -22.34 13.95 9.15
CA LEU A 13 -21.63 13.21 10.20
C LEU A 13 -20.90 11.99 9.66
N VAL A 14 -21.50 11.24 8.72
CA VAL A 14 -20.86 10.08 8.08
C VAL A 14 -19.64 10.51 7.27
N VAL A 15 -19.75 11.59 6.50
CA VAL A 15 -18.64 12.11 5.69
C VAL A 15 -17.49 12.59 6.58
N LEU A 16 -17.77 13.34 7.66
CA LEU A 16 -16.75 13.77 8.61
C LEU A 16 -16.09 12.59 9.32
N GLY A 17 -16.88 11.59 9.74
CA GLY A 17 -16.35 10.38 10.38
C GLY A 17 -15.42 9.60 9.45
N ALA A 18 -15.78 9.49 8.17
CA ALA A 18 -14.95 8.81 7.17
C ALA A 18 -13.63 9.55 6.91
N THR A 19 -13.63 10.87 6.76
CA THR A 19 -12.39 11.63 6.50
C THR A 19 -11.43 11.60 7.69
N LEU A 20 -11.95 11.73 8.90
CA LEU A 20 -11.16 11.60 10.14
C LEU A 20 -10.61 10.19 10.32
N GLY A 21 -11.41 9.16 10.01
CA GLY A 21 -10.97 7.76 10.08
C GLY A 21 -9.80 7.47 9.14
N TRP A 22 -9.89 7.90 7.88
CA TRP A 22 -8.81 7.73 6.89
C TRP A 22 -7.53 8.49 7.28
N ALA A 23 -7.67 9.73 7.76
CA ALA A 23 -6.53 10.50 8.24
C ALA A 23 -5.85 9.81 9.45
N ALA A 24 -6.64 9.25 10.37
CA ALA A 24 -6.13 8.54 11.54
C ALA A 24 -5.36 7.24 11.16
N SER A 25 -5.82 6.48 10.17
CA SER A 25 -5.10 5.27 9.71
C SER A 25 -3.67 5.58 9.24
N ARG A 26 -3.49 6.71 8.53
CA ARG A 26 -2.17 7.17 8.07
C ARG A 26 -1.25 7.58 9.22
N LEU A 27 -1.80 8.24 10.23
CA LEU A 27 -1.04 8.71 11.40
C LEU A 27 -0.67 7.56 12.35
N THR A 28 -1.51 6.52 12.43
CA THR A 28 -1.28 5.35 13.30
C THR A 28 -0.47 4.26 12.63
N GLY A 29 -0.17 4.38 11.33
CA GLY A 29 0.62 3.42 10.58
C GLY A 29 -0.12 2.12 10.23
N LYS A 30 -1.45 2.08 10.40
CA LYS A 30 -2.27 0.91 10.05
C LYS A 30 -2.06 0.46 8.61
N ASP A 31 -2.00 1.42 7.68
CA ASP A 31 -1.77 1.16 6.26
C ASP A 31 -0.42 0.45 6.01
N ARG A 32 0.61 0.75 6.82
CA ARG A 32 1.94 0.11 6.70
C ARG A 32 1.91 -1.35 7.16
N GLU A 33 1.17 -1.64 8.21
CA GLU A 33 1.06 -3.01 8.73
C GLU A 33 0.25 -3.91 7.78
N GLU A 34 -0.85 -3.39 7.23
CA GLU A 34 -1.60 -4.09 6.17
C GLU A 34 -0.73 -4.31 4.93
N GLY A 35 0.03 -3.30 4.50
CA GLY A 35 0.99 -3.42 3.40
C GLY A 35 2.08 -4.46 3.67
N ARG A 36 2.62 -4.53 4.90
CA ARG A 36 3.59 -5.55 5.31
C ARG A 36 3.01 -6.95 5.19
N GLN A 37 1.77 -7.15 5.65
CA GLN A 37 1.12 -8.45 5.57
C GLN A 37 0.89 -8.89 4.12
N LEU A 38 0.41 -7.97 3.26
CA LEU A 38 0.26 -8.22 1.83
C LEU A 38 1.59 -8.59 1.17
N TYR A 39 2.67 -7.91 1.52
CA TYR A 39 4.01 -8.20 1.00
C TYR A 39 4.47 -9.61 1.37
N VAL A 40 4.31 -10.02 2.62
CA VAL A 40 4.67 -11.36 3.09
C VAL A 40 3.85 -12.42 2.35
N ASP A 41 2.56 -12.20 2.19
CA ASP A 41 1.65 -13.20 1.64
C ASP A 41 1.79 -13.36 0.11
N ALA A 42 2.12 -12.28 -0.61
CA ALA A 42 2.10 -12.28 -2.07
C ALA A 42 3.49 -12.10 -2.73
N CYS A 43 4.42 -11.38 -2.10
CA CYS A 43 5.63 -10.88 -2.77
C CYS A 43 6.91 -11.55 -2.26
N ALA A 44 6.98 -11.86 -0.96
CA ALA A 44 8.20 -12.31 -0.29
C ALA A 44 8.76 -13.65 -0.82
N SER A 45 7.89 -14.51 -1.37
CA SER A 45 8.31 -15.78 -1.98
C SER A 45 9.33 -15.60 -3.11
N CYS A 46 9.30 -14.45 -3.80
CA CYS A 46 10.25 -14.11 -4.85
C CYS A 46 11.18 -12.96 -4.44
N HIS A 47 10.67 -11.94 -3.75
CA HIS A 47 11.43 -10.75 -3.39
C HIS A 47 12.19 -10.85 -2.06
N GLY A 48 12.01 -11.94 -1.32
CA GLY A 48 12.59 -12.17 0.01
C GLY A 48 11.88 -11.37 1.10
N ASP A 49 11.82 -11.93 2.30
CA ASP A 49 11.18 -11.29 3.47
C ASP A 49 11.85 -9.95 3.83
N ASP A 50 13.12 -9.78 3.44
CA ASP A 50 13.93 -8.59 3.67
C ASP A 50 13.98 -7.62 2.46
N GLY A 51 13.27 -7.94 1.37
CA GLY A 51 13.17 -7.09 0.19
C GLY A 51 14.39 -7.07 -0.74
N LYS A 52 15.38 -7.94 -0.55
CA LYS A 52 16.62 -7.91 -1.34
C LYS A 52 16.57 -8.67 -2.67
N GLY A 53 15.52 -9.45 -2.92
CA GLY A 53 15.35 -10.19 -4.19
C GLY A 53 16.31 -11.38 -4.40
N GLN A 54 16.98 -11.87 -3.35
CA GLN A 54 18.05 -12.87 -3.49
C GLN A 54 17.56 -14.32 -3.38
N VAL A 55 16.45 -14.65 -4.05
CA VAL A 55 15.85 -15.98 -3.97
C VAL A 55 16.33 -16.85 -5.13
N SER A 56 17.09 -17.90 -4.82
CA SER A 56 17.65 -18.82 -5.81
C SER A 56 16.59 -19.76 -6.41
N GLY A 57 16.77 -20.18 -7.67
CA GLY A 57 15.94 -21.23 -8.28
C GLY A 57 14.66 -20.75 -8.97
N LEU A 58 14.42 -19.44 -9.07
CA LEU A 58 13.21 -18.87 -9.68
C LEU A 58 13.19 -18.88 -11.23
N GLY A 59 14.31 -19.19 -11.88
CA GLY A 59 14.41 -19.18 -13.35
C GLY A 59 14.33 -17.79 -14.00
N VAL A 60 14.31 -16.72 -13.20
CA VAL A 60 14.35 -15.33 -13.68
C VAL A 60 15.77 -15.01 -14.16
N LYS A 61 15.88 -14.45 -15.37
CA LYS A 61 17.17 -14.14 -16.02
C LYS A 61 17.67 -12.72 -15.73
N VAL A 62 16.78 -11.87 -15.22
CA VAL A 62 17.09 -10.51 -14.79
C VAL A 62 17.26 -10.53 -13.26
N PRO A 63 18.26 -9.87 -12.69
CA PRO A 63 18.37 -9.73 -11.25
C PRO A 63 17.10 -9.14 -10.67
N LEU A 64 16.56 -9.76 -9.62
CA LEU A 64 15.46 -9.14 -8.89
C LEU A 64 15.96 -7.87 -8.19
N PRO A 65 15.08 -6.86 -8.07
CA PRO A 65 15.44 -5.61 -7.45
C PRO A 65 15.75 -5.78 -5.95
N ASP A 66 16.74 -5.05 -5.47
CA ASP A 66 17.01 -4.85 -4.05
C ASP A 66 16.29 -3.59 -3.58
N PHE A 67 15.15 -3.75 -2.91
CA PHE A 67 14.35 -2.65 -2.40
C PHE A 67 15.01 -1.88 -1.24
N THR A 68 16.12 -2.39 -0.71
CA THR A 68 16.91 -1.71 0.33
C THR A 68 17.96 -0.77 -0.24
N TRP A 69 18.16 -0.77 -1.57
CA TRP A 69 19.15 0.05 -2.24
C TRP A 69 18.55 1.37 -2.75
N CYS A 70 18.89 2.49 -2.11
CA CYS A 70 18.30 3.81 -2.38
C CYS A 70 18.44 4.30 -3.83
N ALA A 71 19.48 3.87 -4.56
CA ALA A 71 19.66 4.31 -5.94
C ALA A 71 18.77 3.55 -6.94
N PHE A 72 18.24 2.38 -6.56
CA PHE A 72 17.21 1.67 -7.32
C PHE A 72 15.81 2.08 -6.85
N ASN A 73 15.59 2.12 -5.53
CA ASN A 73 14.36 2.63 -4.93
C ASN A 73 14.44 4.15 -4.77
N SER A 74 14.54 4.87 -5.90
CA SER A 74 14.30 6.32 -5.92
C SER A 74 12.89 6.63 -5.43
N GLU A 75 12.68 7.84 -4.90
CA GLU A 75 11.34 8.34 -4.58
C GLU A 75 10.53 8.53 -5.88
N GLU A 76 9.92 7.45 -6.35
CA GLU A 76 8.90 7.47 -7.40
C GLU A 76 7.52 7.71 -6.77
N THR A 77 6.57 8.15 -7.58
CA THR A 77 5.21 8.37 -7.09
C THR A 77 4.53 7.02 -6.77
N ASP A 78 3.59 7.00 -5.81
CA ASP A 78 2.79 5.79 -5.51
C ASP A 78 2.14 5.20 -6.76
N ARG A 79 1.81 6.04 -7.73
CA ARG A 79 1.23 5.61 -9.01
C ARG A 79 2.19 4.73 -9.79
N ASP A 80 3.46 5.09 -9.87
CA ASP A 80 4.45 4.36 -10.68
C ASP A 80 4.69 2.97 -10.06
N TRP A 81 4.82 2.91 -8.73
CA TRP A 81 4.90 1.64 -8.01
C TRP A 81 3.65 0.76 -8.17
N THR A 82 2.46 1.38 -8.15
CA THR A 82 1.19 0.65 -8.33
C THR A 82 1.10 0.02 -9.71
N LEU A 83 1.58 0.70 -10.75
CA LEU A 83 1.60 0.17 -12.12
C LEU A 83 2.54 -1.03 -12.23
N VAL A 84 3.75 -0.96 -11.68
CA VAL A 84 4.69 -2.11 -11.67
C VAL A 84 4.08 -3.32 -10.96
N VAL A 85 3.37 -3.11 -9.85
CA VAL A 85 2.70 -4.20 -9.11
C VAL A 85 1.54 -4.80 -9.90
N ALA A 86 0.77 -3.98 -10.62
CA ALA A 86 -0.42 -4.42 -11.33
C ALA A 86 -0.13 -5.06 -12.69
N GLU A 87 0.89 -4.56 -13.39
CA GLU A 87 1.15 -4.85 -14.81
C GLU A 87 2.48 -5.58 -15.02
N GLY A 88 3.34 -5.61 -14.01
CA GLY A 88 4.74 -5.99 -14.14
C GLY A 88 5.61 -4.82 -14.61
N GLY A 89 6.93 -4.98 -14.46
CA GLY A 89 7.94 -4.07 -15.02
C GLY A 89 8.39 -4.45 -16.42
#